data_AF-A0A194Q9W5-F1
#
_entry.id   AF-A0A194Q9W5-F1
#
_cell.length_a   1.000
_cell.length_b   1.000
_cell.length_c   1.000
_cell.angle_alpha   90.00
_cell.angle_beta   90.00
_cell.angle_gamma   90.00
#
_symmetry.space_group_name_H-M   'P 1'
#
loop_
_entity.id
_entity.type
_entity.pdbx_description
1 polymer ?
#
loop_
_entity_poly.entity_id
_entity_poly.type
_entity_poly.pdbx_seq_one_letter_code
_entity_poly.pdbx_strand_id
1 'polypeptide(L)'
;MNKNAHIEFDQVKTVEEVPVDSHLQPAEDVSSSHSRSRSSSVHRHSSREHEKEQSPAPGGAAQESLSIEETNRLRAKLGLKPLEVTEQTTDDGKIKDDLGEFYHKPADNIAHQKKAEKLREKLEVRREKRKLEQKLQTTLLADESDDEDAIAWVKKSREIEEQKKAAEKRAALLDEMDAVFGVSALVQEEQEAERRQRYSQAHLKGLRVAHDIDALGEEREVVLTLADAPVLAEDAEDVLVNVNMVDDERYKKNIVERKKAAAGYQAYDEEAEVAAALGLARPLLAKYDDEIDKDKSDKKKGFRIGDDDSIEANNADYPLTLLSFSLH
;
A
#
# COMPACT_ATOMS: atom_id res chain seq x y z
N MET A 1 19.34 -80.56 -9.71
CA MET A 1 20.01 -80.39 -11.03
C MET A 1 19.77 -78.94 -11.44
N ASN A 2 20.68 -78.01 -11.73
CA ASN A 2 22.14 -77.90 -11.93
C ASN A 2 22.51 -76.49 -11.38
N LYS A 3 23.48 -76.30 -10.48
CA LYS A 3 24.94 -76.08 -10.67
C LYS A 3 25.35 -74.87 -11.54
N ASN A 4 26.19 -74.03 -10.93
CA ASN A 4 27.24 -73.16 -11.50
C ASN A 4 26.79 -71.85 -12.20
N ALA A 5 27.49 -70.71 -12.11
CA ALA A 5 28.83 -70.39 -11.61
C ALA A 5 28.97 -68.90 -11.24
N HIS A 6 29.84 -68.63 -10.26
CA HIS A 6 30.61 -67.39 -10.10
C HIS A 6 31.53 -67.19 -11.32
N ILE A 7 31.60 -65.98 -11.86
CA ILE A 7 32.77 -65.49 -12.61
C ILE A 7 33.01 -64.03 -12.24
N GLU A 8 34.12 -63.84 -11.54
CA GLU A 8 34.85 -62.59 -11.33
C GLU A 8 35.78 -62.41 -12.55
N PHE A 9 35.93 -61.18 -13.07
CA PHE A 9 37.05 -60.84 -13.95
C PHE A 9 37.45 -59.38 -13.82
N ASP A 10 38.77 -59.22 -13.79
CA ASP A 10 39.58 -58.09 -13.37
C ASP A 10 39.58 -56.83 -14.24
N GLN A 11 39.89 -55.74 -13.53
CA GLN A 11 40.70 -54.55 -13.84
C GLN A 11 41.36 -54.40 -15.22
N VAL A 12 41.29 -53.17 -15.79
CA VAL A 12 42.38 -52.24 -16.23
C VAL A 12 41.74 -51.11 -17.05
N LYS A 13 42.19 -49.85 -17.17
CA LYS A 13 43.19 -48.95 -16.56
C LYS A 13 43.03 -47.60 -17.33
N THR A 14 43.05 -46.47 -16.61
CA THR A 14 43.47 -45.10 -17.02
C THR A 14 43.04 -44.49 -18.37
N VAL A 15 42.40 -43.31 -18.36
CA VAL A 15 42.92 -42.09 -19.03
C VAL A 15 42.54 -40.85 -18.19
N GLU A 16 43.55 -40.03 -18.02
CA GLU A 16 43.71 -38.73 -17.35
C GLU A 16 42.96 -37.62 -18.11
N GLU A 17 42.39 -36.63 -17.43
CA GLU A 17 42.39 -35.21 -17.88
C GLU A 17 41.66 -34.29 -16.88
N VAL A 18 42.43 -33.40 -16.27
CA VAL A 18 42.07 -32.18 -15.53
C VAL A 18 43.23 -31.21 -15.81
N PRO A 19 43.13 -29.86 -15.76
CA PRO A 19 42.07 -28.88 -16.09
C PRO A 19 42.60 -27.72 -16.98
N VAL A 20 41.71 -26.95 -17.64
CA VAL A 20 41.92 -25.50 -17.95
C VAL A 20 40.57 -24.96 -18.48
N ASP A 21 40.06 -23.77 -18.21
CA ASP A 21 40.63 -22.58 -17.60
C ASP A 21 39.47 -21.70 -17.09
N SER A 22 39.76 -20.95 -16.04
CA SER A 22 38.92 -19.98 -15.37
C SER A 22 39.16 -18.59 -15.95
N HIS A 23 38.24 -18.05 -16.77
CA HIS A 23 38.07 -16.59 -16.85
C HIS A 23 36.75 -16.18 -17.51
N LEU A 24 35.81 -15.68 -16.71
CA LEU A 24 34.84 -14.70 -17.18
C LEU A 24 34.33 -13.86 -16.00
N GLN A 25 34.94 -12.68 -15.83
CA GLN A 25 34.33 -11.54 -15.15
C GLN A 25 34.01 -10.45 -16.21
N PRO A 26 33.45 -9.29 -15.85
CA PRO A 26 32.10 -8.87 -16.22
C PRO A 26 32.14 -7.84 -17.36
N ALA A 27 31.12 -7.80 -18.22
CA ALA A 27 31.03 -6.75 -19.24
C ALA A 27 30.45 -5.47 -18.61
N GLU A 28 31.22 -4.40 -18.70
CA GLU A 28 30.87 -3.05 -18.28
C GLU A 28 29.95 -2.34 -19.28
N ASP A 29 29.11 -1.47 -18.73
CA ASP A 29 28.25 -0.52 -19.43
C ASP A 29 29.08 0.52 -20.18
N VAL A 30 28.83 0.64 -21.49
CA VAL A 30 29.32 1.76 -22.31
C VAL A 30 28.15 2.53 -22.91
N SER A 31 28.09 3.79 -22.49
CA SER A 31 27.31 4.89 -23.02
C SER A 31 27.45 5.03 -24.54
N SER A 32 26.32 5.19 -25.26
CA SER A 32 26.32 5.73 -26.63
C SER A 32 25.13 6.64 -26.86
N SER A 33 25.43 7.93 -26.88
CA SER A 33 24.61 9.02 -27.37
C SER A 33 24.37 8.87 -28.88
N HIS A 34 23.09 8.82 -29.32
CA HIS A 34 22.74 8.87 -30.73
C HIS A 34 21.84 10.08 -31.03
N SER A 35 22.50 11.16 -31.42
CA SER A 35 21.91 12.30 -32.11
C SER A 35 21.43 11.89 -33.50
N ARG A 36 20.15 12.08 -33.81
CA ARG A 36 19.63 12.07 -35.18
C ARG A 36 18.73 13.27 -35.41
N SER A 37 19.34 14.33 -35.93
CA SER A 37 18.66 15.37 -36.70
C SER A 37 18.20 14.75 -38.03
N ARG A 38 16.92 14.91 -38.38
CA ARG A 38 16.48 14.83 -39.77
C ARG A 38 15.23 15.68 -39.99
N SER A 39 15.29 16.40 -41.08
CA SER A 39 14.57 17.59 -41.47
C SER A 39 13.30 17.30 -42.28
N SER A 40 12.41 18.29 -42.26
CA SER A 40 11.55 18.76 -43.36
C SER A 40 10.66 17.75 -44.10
N SER A 41 9.34 17.84 -43.86
CA SER A 41 8.39 17.97 -44.97
C SER A 41 7.08 18.58 -44.46
N VAL A 42 6.75 19.76 -44.99
CA VAL A 42 5.51 20.48 -44.76
C VAL A 42 4.58 20.13 -45.92
N HIS A 43 3.50 19.40 -45.66
CA HIS A 43 2.39 19.28 -46.61
C HIS A 43 1.12 19.87 -46.00
N ARG A 44 0.87 21.11 -46.40
CA ARG A 44 -0.45 21.76 -46.42
C ARG A 44 -1.35 20.99 -47.40
N HIS A 45 -2.49 20.51 -46.92
CA HIS A 45 -3.65 20.29 -47.79
C HIS A 45 -4.85 21.02 -47.20
N SER A 46 -5.21 22.13 -47.85
CA SER A 46 -6.54 22.73 -47.75
C SER A 46 -7.47 22.00 -48.70
N SER A 47 -8.67 21.67 -48.23
CA SER A 47 -9.92 21.45 -48.97
C SER A 47 -10.92 20.87 -47.97
N ARG A 48 -12.22 21.15 -47.96
CA ARG A 48 -13.10 22.08 -48.67
C ARG A 48 -14.45 21.75 -48.03
N GLU A 49 -14.95 22.65 -47.20
CA GLU A 49 -16.24 22.46 -46.51
C GLU A 49 -17.34 22.28 -47.57
N HIS A 50 -18.02 21.13 -47.53
CA HIS A 50 -19.25 20.90 -48.26
C HIS A 50 -20.40 21.09 -47.28
N GLU A 51 -20.99 22.27 -47.32
CA GLU A 51 -22.29 22.52 -46.72
C GLU A 51 -23.33 21.68 -47.45
N LYS A 52 -23.93 20.73 -46.70
CA LYS A 52 -25.02 19.91 -47.18
C LYS A 52 -26.32 20.64 -46.86
N GLU A 53 -26.82 21.37 -47.84
CA GLU A 53 -28.13 22.00 -47.77
C GLU A 53 -29.26 20.98 -47.57
N GLN A 54 -30.21 21.41 -46.75
CA GLN A 54 -31.37 20.67 -46.27
C GLN A 54 -32.37 20.44 -47.41
N SER A 55 -32.83 19.20 -47.55
CA SER A 55 -34.01 18.88 -48.38
C SER A 55 -35.29 19.10 -47.55
N PRO A 56 -36.41 19.49 -48.20
CA PRO A 56 -37.59 20.03 -47.53
C PRO A 56 -38.39 18.98 -46.74
N ALA A 57 -39.09 19.50 -45.73
CA ALA A 57 -40.03 18.83 -44.83
C ALA A 57 -41.13 18.02 -45.57
N PRO A 58 -41.75 17.03 -44.91
CA PRO A 58 -42.54 16.00 -45.56
C PRO A 58 -43.89 16.56 -46.03
N GLY A 59 -44.15 16.44 -47.32
CA GLY A 59 -45.49 16.61 -47.86
C GLY A 59 -46.40 15.49 -47.36
N GLY A 60 -47.43 15.88 -46.61
CA GLY A 60 -48.53 14.99 -46.22
C GLY A 60 -49.28 14.48 -47.44
N ALA A 61 -48.90 13.32 -47.92
CA ALA A 61 -49.83 12.35 -48.48
C ALA A 61 -49.82 11.17 -47.51
N ALA A 62 -50.90 11.00 -46.76
CA ALA A 62 -51.14 9.81 -45.96
C ALA A 62 -51.24 8.61 -46.91
N GLN A 63 -50.10 8.03 -47.27
CA GLN A 63 -50.00 6.64 -47.69
C GLN A 63 -49.65 5.86 -46.43
N GLU A 64 -50.47 4.88 -46.06
CA GLU A 64 -50.19 3.97 -44.95
C GLU A 64 -48.78 3.36 -45.12
N SER A 65 -47.79 3.91 -44.43
CA SER A 65 -46.43 3.37 -44.43
C SER A 65 -46.41 2.14 -43.54
N LEU A 66 -46.15 0.97 -44.14
CA LEU A 66 -46.08 -0.31 -43.46
C LEU A 66 -45.01 -0.28 -42.35
N SER A 67 -45.27 -0.99 -41.26
CA SER A 67 -44.30 -1.13 -40.15
C SER A 67 -42.98 -1.76 -40.64
N ILE A 68 -41.87 -1.53 -39.92
CA ILE A 68 -40.55 -2.10 -40.27
C ILE A 68 -40.63 -3.63 -40.37
N GLU A 69 -41.47 -4.26 -39.54
CA GLU A 69 -41.74 -5.69 -39.60
C GLU A 69 -42.52 -6.11 -40.84
N GLU A 70 -43.58 -5.40 -41.22
CA GLU A 70 -44.31 -5.68 -42.46
C GLU A 70 -43.46 -5.43 -43.71
N THR A 71 -42.62 -4.39 -43.67
CA THR A 71 -41.63 -4.10 -44.71
C THR A 71 -40.59 -5.23 -44.77
N ASN A 72 -40.14 -5.76 -43.64
CA ASN A 72 -39.23 -6.91 -43.58
C ASN A 72 -39.88 -8.19 -44.11
N ARG A 73 -41.18 -8.40 -43.86
CA ARG A 73 -41.94 -9.52 -44.46
C ARG A 73 -42.05 -9.38 -45.97
N LEU A 74 -42.29 -8.18 -46.50
CA LEU A 74 -42.25 -7.93 -47.94
C LEU A 74 -40.85 -8.11 -48.51
N ARG A 75 -39.82 -7.63 -47.81
CA ARG A 75 -38.42 -7.74 -48.19
C ARG A 75 -37.98 -9.20 -48.27
N ALA A 76 -38.40 -10.03 -47.31
CA ALA A 76 -38.18 -11.48 -47.33
C ALA A 76 -38.91 -12.17 -48.49
N LYS A 77 -40.17 -11.80 -48.79
CA LYS A 77 -40.91 -12.34 -49.95
C LYS A 77 -40.27 -11.98 -51.28
N LEU A 78 -39.57 -10.85 -51.34
CA LEU A 78 -38.79 -10.39 -52.49
C LEU A 78 -37.34 -10.91 -52.47
N GLY A 79 -36.96 -11.74 -51.49
CA GLY A 79 -35.62 -12.34 -51.39
C GLY A 79 -34.51 -11.37 -50.94
N LEU A 80 -34.88 -10.21 -50.38
CA LEU A 80 -33.96 -9.19 -49.90
C LEU A 80 -33.69 -9.38 -48.39
N LYS A 81 -32.45 -9.13 -47.93
CA LYS A 81 -32.03 -9.24 -46.50
C LYS A 81 -32.90 -8.34 -45.61
N PRO A 82 -33.48 -8.71 -44.46
CA PRO A 82 -34.27 -7.81 -43.62
C PRO A 82 -33.53 -6.52 -43.18
N LEU A 83 -34.29 -5.44 -42.90
CA LEU A 83 -33.81 -4.24 -42.21
C LEU A 83 -33.54 -4.54 -40.74
N GLU A 84 -32.42 -4.06 -40.22
CA GLU A 84 -32.02 -4.20 -38.82
C GLU A 84 -32.82 -3.22 -37.95
N VAL A 85 -33.42 -3.74 -36.88
CA VAL A 85 -34.12 -2.93 -35.87
C VAL A 85 -33.05 -2.37 -34.95
N THR A 86 -33.07 -1.06 -34.70
CA THR A 86 -32.04 -0.37 -33.91
C THR A 86 -32.11 -0.80 -32.44
N GLU A 87 -31.39 -1.85 -32.08
CA GLU A 87 -31.02 -2.12 -30.68
C GLU A 87 -29.71 -1.41 -30.36
N GLN A 88 -29.68 -0.64 -29.27
CA GLN A 88 -28.51 0.14 -28.86
C GLN A 88 -27.36 -0.80 -28.46
N THR A 89 -26.25 -0.76 -29.21
CA THR A 89 -25.06 -1.55 -28.94
C THR A 89 -24.26 -1.00 -27.77
N THR A 90 -23.97 -1.84 -26.80
CA THR A 90 -23.07 -1.58 -25.66
C THR A 90 -21.63 -1.36 -26.12
N ASP A 91 -20.93 -0.47 -25.42
CA ASP A 91 -19.58 0.01 -25.70
C ASP A 91 -18.52 -1.06 -25.39
N ASP A 92 -18.45 -2.09 -26.22
CA ASP A 92 -17.30 -3.00 -26.27
C ASP A 92 -16.22 -2.28 -27.08
N GLY A 93 -14.98 -2.12 -26.58
CA GLY A 93 -13.86 -1.38 -27.18
C GLY A 93 -13.46 -1.77 -28.62
N LYS A 94 -14.38 -1.62 -29.55
CA LYS A 94 -14.39 -1.96 -30.97
C LYS A 94 -14.16 -0.66 -31.72
N ILE A 95 -12.90 -0.37 -32.02
CA ILE A 95 -12.60 0.68 -33.01
C ILE A 95 -12.79 0.00 -34.38
N LYS A 96 -13.87 0.38 -35.08
CA LYS A 96 -14.15 -0.10 -36.44
C LYS A 96 -13.32 0.73 -37.42
N ASP A 97 -12.42 0.08 -38.15
CA ASP A 97 -11.82 0.64 -39.36
C ASP A 97 -12.48 -0.03 -40.59
N ASP A 98 -12.58 0.68 -41.71
CA ASP A 98 -13.43 0.37 -42.89
C ASP A 98 -13.07 -0.95 -43.63
N LEU A 99 -12.13 -1.75 -43.10
CA LEU A 99 -11.65 -3.00 -43.68
C LEU A 99 -11.68 -4.21 -42.73
N GLY A 100 -12.35 -4.12 -41.57
CA GLY A 100 -12.67 -5.27 -40.73
C GLY A 100 -12.37 -5.09 -39.24
N GLU A 101 -13.13 -5.80 -38.40
CA GLU A 101 -13.06 -5.74 -36.95
C GLU A 101 -11.73 -6.31 -36.42
N PHE A 102 -10.77 -5.45 -36.08
CA PHE A 102 -9.52 -5.86 -35.45
C PHE A 102 -9.57 -5.64 -33.93
N TYR A 103 -9.46 -6.73 -33.16
CA TYR A 103 -9.40 -6.70 -31.70
C TYR A 103 -7.99 -6.32 -31.23
N HIS A 104 -7.75 -5.04 -30.91
CA HIS A 104 -6.49 -4.62 -30.26
C HIS A 104 -6.56 -4.87 -28.75
N LYS A 105 -6.33 -6.11 -28.30
CA LYS A 105 -5.92 -6.37 -26.92
C LYS A 105 -4.40 -6.14 -26.82
N PRO A 106 -3.90 -5.28 -25.91
CA PRO A 106 -2.47 -5.20 -25.65
C PRO A 106 -1.92 -6.60 -25.32
N ALA A 107 -0.76 -6.93 -25.88
CA ALA A 107 -0.15 -8.24 -25.67
C ALA A 107 0.24 -8.41 -24.18
N ASP A 108 -0.09 -9.57 -23.62
CA ASP A 108 0.31 -9.91 -22.26
C ASP A 108 1.83 -9.92 -22.12
N ASN A 109 2.33 -9.38 -21.01
CA ASN A 109 3.76 -9.37 -20.73
C ASN A 109 4.23 -10.76 -20.25
N ILE A 110 4.52 -11.65 -21.20
CA ILE A 110 4.98 -13.03 -20.98
C ILE A 110 6.21 -13.08 -20.06
N ALA A 111 7.09 -12.06 -20.11
CA ALA A 111 8.28 -12.01 -19.26
C ALA A 111 7.92 -11.82 -17.78
N HIS A 112 6.93 -10.98 -17.46
CA HIS A 112 6.45 -10.83 -16.08
C HIS A 112 5.73 -12.10 -15.59
N GLN A 113 4.94 -12.75 -16.44
CA GLN A 113 4.27 -14.00 -16.09
C GLN A 113 5.29 -15.11 -15.77
N LYS A 114 6.29 -15.33 -16.63
CA LYS A 114 7.37 -16.31 -16.38
C LYS A 114 8.17 -16.00 -15.11
N LYS A 115 8.43 -14.72 -14.81
CA LYS A 115 9.09 -14.32 -13.55
C LYS A 115 8.23 -14.62 -12.33
N ALA A 116 6.92 -14.35 -12.41
CA ALA A 116 5.97 -14.66 -11.35
C ALA A 116 5.83 -16.17 -11.12
N GLU A 117 5.80 -16.98 -12.18
CA GLU A 117 5.79 -18.45 -12.10
C GLU A 117 7.05 -19.00 -11.43
N LYS A 118 8.24 -18.53 -11.84
CA LYS A 118 9.51 -18.91 -11.20
C LYS A 118 9.55 -18.53 -9.71
N LEU A 119 8.96 -17.40 -9.33
CA LEU A 119 8.83 -17.00 -7.92
C LEU A 119 7.87 -17.92 -7.17
N ARG A 120 6.73 -18.28 -7.77
CA ARG A 120 5.77 -19.22 -7.18
C ARG A 120 6.39 -20.61 -6.97
N GLU A 121 7.12 -21.12 -7.95
CA GLU A 121 7.84 -22.39 -7.84
C GLU A 121 8.85 -22.36 -6.68
N LYS A 122 9.66 -21.29 -6.57
CA LYS A 122 10.59 -21.11 -5.45
C LYS A 122 9.88 -21.05 -4.09
N LEU A 123 8.70 -20.45 -4.02
CA LEU A 123 7.92 -20.39 -2.80
C LEU A 123 7.33 -21.75 -2.43
N GLU A 124 6.85 -22.53 -3.38
CA GLU A 124 6.31 -23.87 -3.12
C GLU A 124 7.41 -24.83 -2.65
N VAL A 125 8.59 -24.82 -3.29
CA VAL A 125 9.74 -25.60 -2.84
C VAL A 125 10.12 -25.25 -1.39
N ARG A 126 10.15 -23.96 -1.03
CA ARG A 126 10.41 -23.53 0.36
C ARG A 126 9.29 -23.95 1.32
N ARG A 127 8.03 -23.92 0.88
CA ARG A 127 6.88 -24.33 1.67
C ARG A 127 6.88 -25.83 1.92
N GLU A 128 7.17 -26.64 0.90
CA GLU A 128 7.33 -28.10 1.01
C GLU A 128 8.49 -28.47 1.94
N LYS A 129 9.62 -27.77 1.83
CA LYS A 129 10.75 -27.94 2.75
C LYS A 129 10.33 -27.66 4.20
N ARG A 130 9.63 -26.55 4.47
CA ARG A 130 9.11 -26.23 5.80
C ARG A 130 8.12 -27.28 6.30
N LYS A 131 7.25 -27.82 5.43
CA LYS A 131 6.32 -28.91 5.77
C LYS A 131 7.07 -30.20 6.14
N LEU A 132 8.13 -30.55 5.41
CA LEU A 132 8.97 -31.72 5.71
C LEU A 132 9.69 -31.54 7.05
N GLU A 133 10.29 -30.36 7.27
CA GLU A 133 10.94 -30.01 8.53
C GLU A 133 9.94 -30.07 9.70
N GLN A 134 8.73 -29.51 9.56
CA GLN A 134 7.69 -29.59 10.57
C GLN A 134 7.28 -31.05 10.85
N LYS A 135 7.10 -31.87 9.81
CA LYS A 135 6.80 -33.31 9.97
C LYS A 135 7.90 -34.01 10.76
N LEU A 136 9.16 -33.73 10.44
CA LEU A 136 10.32 -34.31 11.12
C LEU A 136 10.43 -33.86 12.59
N GLN A 137 10.03 -32.63 12.90
CA GLN A 137 9.92 -32.12 14.28
C GLN A 137 8.77 -32.77 15.06
N THR A 138 7.62 -32.97 14.42
CA THR A 138 6.44 -33.60 15.04
C THR A 138 6.56 -35.13 15.17
N THR A 139 7.46 -35.77 14.41
CA THR A 139 7.77 -37.20 14.57
C THR A 139 8.76 -37.46 15.71
N LEU A 140 8.79 -36.62 16.75
CA LEU A 140 9.02 -37.16 18.08
C LEU A 140 7.82 -38.07 18.34
N LEU A 141 8.02 -39.38 18.11
CA LEU A 141 7.06 -40.47 18.34
C LEU A 141 6.33 -40.20 19.66
N ALA A 142 5.19 -39.53 19.57
CA ALA A 142 4.33 -39.25 20.69
C ALA A 142 3.67 -40.58 21.04
N ASP A 143 3.96 -41.01 22.25
CA ASP A 143 3.35 -42.08 23.05
C ASP A 143 2.19 -42.78 22.33
N GLU A 144 2.46 -44.03 21.94
CA GLU A 144 1.48 -44.95 21.36
C GLU A 144 0.27 -45.02 22.30
N SER A 145 -0.77 -44.24 21.99
CA SER A 145 -2.01 -44.25 22.76
C SER A 145 -2.70 -45.57 22.46
N ASP A 146 -2.42 -46.53 23.34
CA ASP A 146 -3.06 -47.84 23.46
C ASP A 146 -4.56 -47.73 23.18
N ASP A 147 -5.03 -48.56 22.25
CA ASP A 147 -6.33 -48.47 21.57
C ASP A 147 -7.50 -48.12 22.53
N GLU A 148 -8.04 -46.91 22.42
CA GLU A 148 -9.15 -46.45 23.25
C GLU A 148 -10.47 -47.16 22.86
N ASP A 149 -10.79 -48.26 23.55
CA ASP A 149 -12.12 -48.89 23.55
C ASP A 149 -13.25 -47.84 23.75
N ALA A 150 -14.44 -48.06 23.17
CA ALA A 150 -15.59 -47.16 23.35
C ALA A 150 -15.96 -46.90 24.84
N ILE A 151 -15.63 -47.85 25.72
CA ILE A 151 -15.78 -47.73 27.17
C ILE A 151 -14.73 -46.76 27.77
N ALA A 152 -13.50 -46.77 27.27
CA ALA A 152 -12.44 -45.85 27.67
C ALA A 152 -12.79 -44.41 27.26
N TRP A 153 -13.37 -44.20 26.06
CA TRP A 153 -13.83 -42.88 25.63
C TRP A 153 -14.95 -42.32 26.52
N VAL A 154 -15.95 -43.13 26.87
CA VAL A 154 -17.03 -42.69 27.78
C VAL A 154 -16.49 -42.35 29.17
N LYS A 155 -15.54 -43.14 29.69
CA LYS A 155 -14.86 -42.85 30.96
C LYS A 155 -14.08 -41.54 30.89
N LYS A 156 -13.29 -41.33 29.83
CA LYS A 156 -12.51 -40.12 29.59
C LYS A 156 -13.39 -38.89 29.40
N SER A 157 -14.50 -39.02 28.67
CA SER A 157 -15.48 -37.95 28.48
C SER A 157 -16.12 -37.55 29.81
N ARG A 158 -16.51 -38.52 30.64
CA ARG A 158 -17.05 -38.28 31.97
C ARG A 158 -16.02 -37.67 32.92
N GLU A 159 -14.77 -38.12 32.83
CA GLU A 159 -13.65 -37.54 33.58
C GLU A 159 -13.38 -36.10 33.14
N ILE A 160 -13.42 -35.78 31.84
CA ILE A 160 -13.28 -34.41 31.33
C ILE A 160 -14.44 -33.53 31.81
N GLU A 161 -15.68 -34.03 31.81
CA GLU A 161 -16.84 -33.29 32.35
C GLU A 161 -16.72 -33.06 33.85
N GLU A 162 -16.25 -34.06 34.60
CA GLU A 162 -16.02 -33.94 36.03
C GLU A 162 -14.90 -32.96 36.33
N GLN A 163 -13.78 -33.01 35.58
CA GLN A 163 -12.68 -32.06 35.68
C GLN A 163 -13.14 -30.64 35.31
N LYS A 164 -13.95 -30.49 34.25
CA LYS A 164 -14.51 -29.20 33.85
C LYS A 164 -15.42 -28.63 34.94
N LYS A 165 -16.30 -29.45 35.51
CA LYS A 165 -17.21 -29.04 36.59
C LYS A 165 -16.47 -28.77 37.90
N ALA A 166 -15.41 -29.51 38.19
CA ALA A 166 -14.54 -29.28 39.34
C ALA A 166 -13.74 -27.98 39.17
N ALA A 167 -13.22 -27.71 37.97
CA ALA A 167 -12.54 -26.48 37.62
C ALA A 167 -13.49 -25.27 37.70
N GLU A 168 -14.72 -25.41 37.18
CA GLU A 168 -15.75 -24.36 37.27
C GLU A 168 -16.14 -24.07 38.73
N LYS A 169 -16.36 -25.11 39.55
CA LYS A 169 -16.59 -24.94 40.99
C LYS A 169 -15.41 -24.31 41.71
N ARG A 170 -14.18 -24.69 41.33
CA ARG A 170 -12.95 -24.13 41.90
C ARG A 170 -12.78 -22.66 41.50
N ALA A 171 -13.09 -22.30 40.26
CA ALA A 171 -13.08 -20.93 39.77
C ALA A 171 -14.16 -20.10 40.49
N ALA A 172 -15.39 -20.58 40.59
CA ALA A 172 -16.47 -19.89 41.31
C ALA A 172 -16.12 -19.67 42.80
N LEU A 173 -15.50 -20.65 43.45
CA LEU A 173 -15.04 -20.50 44.84
C LEU A 173 -13.87 -19.51 44.97
N LEU A 174 -12.96 -19.49 43.99
CA LEU A 174 -11.89 -18.49 43.94
C LEU A 174 -12.46 -17.08 43.72
N ASP A 175 -13.43 -16.91 42.84
CA ASP A 175 -14.09 -15.63 42.58
C ASP A 175 -14.83 -15.12 43.83
N GLU A 176 -15.50 -16.01 44.58
CA GLU A 176 -16.15 -15.67 45.85
C GLU A 176 -15.13 -15.27 46.93
N MET A 177 -14.02 -16.01 47.04
CA MET A 177 -12.94 -15.65 47.95
C MET A 177 -12.28 -14.33 47.56
N ASP A 178 -12.11 -14.08 46.26
CA ASP A 178 -11.52 -12.86 45.75
C ASP A 178 -12.41 -11.63 45.96
N ALA A 179 -13.73 -11.78 45.82
CA ALA A 179 -14.70 -10.73 46.14
C ALA A 179 -14.66 -10.32 47.62
N VAL A 180 -14.31 -11.24 48.53
CA VAL A 180 -14.21 -10.99 49.97
C VAL A 180 -12.82 -10.45 50.37
N PHE A 181 -11.75 -10.93 49.72
CA PHE A 181 -10.37 -10.64 50.12
C PHE A 181 -9.70 -9.53 49.29
N GLY A 182 -10.27 -9.15 48.15
CA GLY A 182 -9.79 -8.05 47.29
C GLY A 182 -8.43 -8.32 46.62
N VAL A 183 -8.06 -9.59 46.44
CA VAL A 183 -6.73 -9.99 45.94
C VAL A 183 -6.56 -9.66 44.46
N SER A 184 -7.63 -9.63 43.65
CA SER A 184 -7.58 -9.16 42.26
C SER A 184 -7.09 -7.72 42.14
N ALA A 185 -7.44 -6.83 43.08
CA ALA A 185 -6.93 -5.47 43.07
C ALA A 185 -5.40 -5.45 43.28
N LEU A 186 -4.88 -6.28 44.18
CA LEU A 186 -3.43 -6.42 44.42
C LEU A 186 -2.70 -7.07 43.23
N VAL A 187 -3.29 -8.08 42.60
CA VAL A 187 -2.71 -8.72 41.40
C VAL A 187 -2.75 -7.77 40.20
N GLN A 188 -3.80 -6.98 40.04
CA GLN A 188 -3.86 -5.93 39.02
C GLN A 188 -2.82 -4.85 39.27
N GLU A 189 -2.63 -4.43 40.53
CA GLU A 189 -1.61 -3.47 40.93
C GLU A 189 -0.19 -4.02 40.71
N GLU A 190 0.06 -5.30 40.99
CA GLU A 190 1.34 -5.96 40.70
C GLU A 190 1.58 -6.05 39.18
N GLN A 191 0.57 -6.44 38.40
CA GLN A 191 0.68 -6.45 36.93
C GLN A 191 0.88 -5.05 36.35
N GLU A 192 0.25 -4.03 36.93
CA GLU A 192 0.49 -2.63 36.58
C GLU A 192 1.91 -2.20 36.94
N ALA A 193 2.40 -2.57 38.11
CA ALA A 193 3.76 -2.29 38.55
C ALA A 193 4.77 -2.96 37.62
N GLU A 194 4.55 -4.23 37.24
CA GLU A 194 5.36 -4.91 36.23
C GLU A 194 5.31 -4.19 34.88
N ARG A 195 4.13 -3.78 34.40
CA ARG A 195 4.01 -3.01 33.14
C ARG A 195 4.73 -1.68 33.22
N ARG A 196 4.65 -0.96 34.34
CA ARG A 196 5.39 0.29 34.58
C ARG A 196 6.90 0.05 34.64
N GLN A 197 7.34 -1.08 35.18
CA GLN A 197 8.77 -1.45 35.21
C GLN A 197 9.28 -1.91 33.83
N ARG A 198 8.45 -2.54 33.01
CA ARG A 198 8.80 -2.97 31.65
C ARG A 198 9.10 -1.79 30.71
N TYR A 199 8.50 -0.62 30.96
CA TYR A 199 8.69 0.56 30.13
C TYR A 199 9.28 1.72 30.94
N SER A 200 10.61 1.83 30.90
CA SER A 200 11.37 3.00 31.36
C SER A 200 11.54 4.08 30.28
N GLN A 201 11.98 5.27 30.71
CA GLN A 201 12.32 6.41 29.84
C GLN A 201 13.34 6.06 28.75
N ALA A 202 14.21 5.07 28.99
CA ALA A 202 15.20 4.62 28.01
C ALA A 202 14.55 4.03 26.74
N HIS A 203 13.34 3.49 26.83
CA HIS A 203 12.63 2.95 25.67
C HIS A 203 11.93 4.03 24.84
N LEU A 204 11.84 5.26 25.36
CA LEU A 204 11.28 6.39 24.62
C LEU A 204 12.35 7.14 23.82
N LYS A 205 13.63 6.89 24.09
CA LYS A 205 14.74 7.54 23.40
C LYS A 205 14.73 7.20 21.91
N GLY A 206 14.81 8.23 21.07
CA GLY A 206 14.85 8.13 19.62
C GLY A 206 13.48 8.20 18.92
N LEU A 207 12.38 8.09 19.66
CA LEU A 207 11.04 8.33 19.10
C LEU A 207 10.88 9.82 18.77
N ARG A 208 10.24 10.09 17.63
CA ARG A 208 9.95 11.44 17.16
C ARG A 208 8.63 11.92 17.74
N VAL A 209 8.57 13.16 18.21
CA VAL A 209 7.33 13.87 18.56
C VAL A 209 7.00 14.83 17.42
N ALA A 210 5.76 14.84 16.92
CA ALA A 210 5.37 15.70 15.79
C ALA A 210 5.19 17.18 16.17
N HIS A 211 4.92 17.46 17.45
CA HIS A 211 4.62 18.81 17.94
C HIS A 211 5.90 19.54 18.36
N ASP A 212 5.89 20.86 18.20
CA ASP A 212 6.96 21.74 18.64
C ASP A 212 7.00 21.80 20.18
N ILE A 213 8.19 22.00 20.74
CA ILE A 213 8.42 22.03 22.19
C ILE A 213 7.62 23.16 22.85
N ASP A 214 7.59 24.33 22.21
CA ASP A 214 6.83 25.50 22.65
C ASP A 214 5.32 25.22 22.81
N ALA A 215 4.78 24.30 22.00
CA ALA A 215 3.36 23.97 22.01
C ALA A 215 2.96 23.06 23.17
N LEU A 216 3.92 22.33 23.76
CA LEU A 216 3.66 21.38 24.85
C LEU A 216 3.47 22.08 26.20
N GLY A 217 4.15 23.20 26.45
CA GLY A 217 4.05 24.00 27.67
C GLY A 217 4.56 23.28 28.93
N GLU A 218 5.45 23.92 29.69
CA GLU A 218 6.12 23.27 30.84
C GLU A 218 5.18 22.91 32.01
N GLU A 219 4.02 23.57 32.11
CA GLU A 219 3.13 23.45 33.27
C GLU A 219 2.08 22.32 33.17
N ARG A 220 2.01 21.59 32.06
CA ARG A 220 0.96 20.58 31.83
C ARG A 220 1.54 19.24 31.41
N GLU A 221 1.10 18.18 32.08
CA GLU A 221 1.35 16.81 31.62
C GLU A 221 0.51 16.54 30.35
N VAL A 222 1.19 16.34 29.22
CA VAL A 222 0.56 16.07 27.93
C VAL A 222 0.71 14.58 27.59
N VAL A 223 -0.43 13.90 27.42
CA VAL A 223 -0.44 12.50 26.97
C VAL A 223 -0.22 12.45 25.46
N LEU A 224 0.83 11.74 25.04
CA LEU A 224 1.14 11.49 23.64
C LEU A 224 0.72 10.07 23.24
N THR A 225 0.22 9.93 22.02
CA THR A 225 -0.24 8.68 21.41
C THR A 225 0.53 8.42 20.11
N LEU A 226 0.65 7.16 19.72
CA LEU A 226 1.30 6.80 18.45
C LEU A 226 0.44 7.24 17.27
N ALA A 227 1.04 7.90 16.28
CA ALA A 227 0.39 8.27 15.04
C ALA A 227 0.05 7.03 14.19
N ASP A 228 -1.04 7.11 13.42
CA ASP A 228 -1.40 6.06 12.48
C ASP A 228 -0.42 6.05 11.30
N ALA A 229 0.19 4.89 11.03
CA ALA A 229 1.19 4.72 9.99
C ALA A 229 0.92 3.46 9.16
N PRO A 230 1.08 3.52 7.82
CA PRO A 230 0.89 2.37 6.97
C PRO A 230 1.99 1.33 7.23
N VAL A 231 1.60 0.15 7.71
CA VAL A 231 2.50 -0.95 8.10
C VAL A 231 3.45 -1.42 6.98
N LEU A 232 3.09 -1.17 5.72
CA LEU A 232 3.87 -1.59 4.55
C LEU A 232 4.87 -0.54 4.04
N ALA A 233 4.85 0.68 4.59
CA ALA A 233 5.81 1.70 4.19
C ALA A 233 7.17 1.43 4.87
N GLU A 234 8.21 1.24 4.08
CA GLU A 234 9.57 0.94 4.55
C GLU A 234 10.22 2.14 5.26
N ASP A 235 9.83 3.37 4.87
CA ASP A 235 10.39 4.63 5.39
C ASP A 235 9.53 5.29 6.49
N ALA A 236 8.47 4.62 6.97
CA ALA A 236 7.61 5.19 8.00
C ALA A 236 8.28 5.06 9.38
N GLU A 237 8.64 6.20 9.97
CA GLU A 237 9.10 6.28 11.37
C GLU A 237 7.90 6.32 12.33
N ASP A 238 8.05 5.75 13.52
CA ASP A 238 7.06 5.86 14.59
C ASP A 238 7.08 7.30 15.16
N VAL A 239 5.91 7.95 15.14
CA VAL A 239 5.75 9.34 15.58
C VAL A 239 4.73 9.45 16.71
N LEU A 240 5.06 10.22 17.74
CA LEU A 240 4.22 10.53 18.88
C LEU A 240 3.49 11.85 18.68
N VAL A 241 2.20 11.84 18.98
CA VAL A 241 1.25 12.88 18.64
C VAL A 241 0.19 13.00 19.73
N ASN A 242 -0.18 14.22 20.11
CA ASN A 242 -1.36 14.46 20.93
C ASN A 242 -2.58 14.70 20.01
N VAL A 243 -3.65 13.94 20.22
CA VAL A 243 -4.89 14.04 19.45
C VAL A 243 -5.49 15.45 19.50
N ASN A 244 -5.54 16.06 20.69
CA ASN A 244 -6.14 17.38 20.85
C ASN A 244 -5.34 18.47 20.11
N MET A 245 -4.01 18.37 20.13
CA MET A 245 -3.14 19.34 19.45
C MET A 245 -3.23 19.20 17.94
N VAL A 246 -3.32 17.98 17.41
CA VAL A 246 -3.56 17.77 15.97
C VAL A 246 -4.87 18.38 15.52
N ASP A 247 -5.94 18.19 16.29
CA ASP A 247 -7.24 18.75 15.94
C ASP A 247 -7.21 20.28 15.95
N ASP A 248 -6.57 20.89 16.96
CA ASP A 248 -6.37 22.34 17.05
C ASP A 248 -5.51 22.88 15.88
N GLU A 249 -4.45 22.18 15.51
CA GLU A 249 -3.58 22.54 14.38
C GLU A 249 -4.33 22.44 13.05
N ARG A 250 -5.07 21.35 12.83
CA ARG A 250 -5.93 21.19 11.65
C ARG A 250 -6.99 22.28 11.60
N TYR A 251 -7.61 22.61 12.73
CA TYR A 251 -8.59 23.69 12.81
C TYR A 251 -7.98 25.05 12.44
N LYS A 252 -6.80 25.38 12.98
CA LYS A 252 -6.07 26.60 12.64
C LYS A 252 -5.69 26.64 11.15
N LYS A 253 -5.17 25.55 10.59
CA LYS A 253 -4.85 25.41 9.15
C LYS A 253 -6.11 25.68 8.31
N ASN A 254 -7.22 25.02 8.61
CA ASN A 254 -8.50 25.19 7.92
C ASN A 254 -9.03 26.64 7.97
N ILE A 255 -8.88 27.35 9.10
CA ILE A 255 -9.28 28.76 9.19
C ILE A 255 -8.44 29.63 8.26
N VAL A 256 -7.12 29.44 8.27
CA VAL A 256 -6.20 30.21 7.43
C VAL A 256 -6.49 29.95 5.96
N GLU A 257 -6.66 28.69 5.56
CA GLU A 257 -7.03 28.31 4.20
C GLU A 257 -8.38 28.91 3.80
N ARG A 258 -9.39 28.88 4.68
CA ARG A 258 -10.67 29.53 4.40
C ARG A 258 -10.55 31.03 4.24
N LYS A 259 -9.72 31.70 5.06
CA LYS A 259 -9.44 33.14 4.91
C LYS A 259 -8.71 33.44 3.61
N LYS A 260 -7.70 32.64 3.24
CA LYS A 260 -6.97 32.75 1.96
C LYS A 260 -7.92 32.52 0.77
N ALA A 261 -8.76 31.51 0.83
CA ALA A 261 -9.75 31.22 -0.20
C ALA A 261 -10.79 32.34 -0.33
N ALA A 262 -11.26 32.90 0.80
CA ALA A 262 -12.18 34.04 0.80
C ALA A 262 -11.55 35.33 0.26
N ALA A 263 -10.24 35.54 0.46
CA ALA A 263 -9.51 36.69 -0.10
C ALA A 263 -9.34 36.61 -1.64
N GLY A 264 -9.54 35.44 -2.24
CA GLY A 264 -9.45 35.25 -3.68
C GLY A 264 -8.04 35.48 -4.25
N TYR A 265 -7.95 35.66 -5.57
CA TYR A 265 -6.68 35.99 -6.22
C TYR A 265 -6.40 37.49 -6.08
N GLN A 266 -5.53 37.87 -5.14
CA GLN A 266 -5.01 39.22 -5.04
C GLN A 266 -3.76 39.36 -5.91
N ALA A 267 -3.89 40.11 -7.01
CA ALA A 267 -2.80 40.37 -7.95
C ALA A 267 -1.76 41.37 -7.40
N TYR A 268 -2.19 42.26 -6.51
CA TYR A 268 -1.35 43.24 -5.81
C TYR A 268 -1.46 42.97 -4.31
N ASP A 269 -0.75 41.93 -3.87
CA ASP A 269 -0.56 41.65 -2.45
C ASP A 269 0.59 42.55 -1.96
N GLU A 270 0.27 43.74 -1.42
CA GLU A 270 1.25 44.70 -0.90
C GLU A 270 2.19 44.06 0.13
N GLU A 271 1.71 43.04 0.87
CA GLU A 271 2.52 42.28 1.82
C GLU A 271 3.51 41.34 1.13
N ALA A 272 3.16 40.79 -0.04
CA ALA A 272 4.09 40.01 -0.86
C ALA A 272 5.18 40.89 -1.51
N GLU A 273 4.86 42.14 -1.83
CA GLU A 273 5.80 43.10 -2.41
C GLU A 273 6.83 43.57 -1.36
N VAL A 274 6.38 43.79 -0.11
CA VAL A 274 7.25 44.05 1.04
C VAL A 274 8.12 42.84 1.40
N ALA A 275 7.57 41.62 1.36
CA ALA A 275 8.35 40.40 1.59
C ALA A 275 9.42 40.17 0.51
N ALA A 276 9.10 40.48 -0.75
CA ALA A 276 10.07 40.44 -1.85
C ALA A 276 11.18 41.50 -1.68
N ALA A 277 10.85 42.69 -1.14
CA ALA A 277 11.84 43.71 -0.81
C ALA A 277 12.79 43.29 0.33
N LEU A 278 12.32 42.41 1.24
CA LEU A 278 13.12 41.77 2.30
C LEU A 278 13.89 40.52 1.80
N GLY A 279 13.82 40.19 0.51
CA GLY A 279 14.51 39.05 -0.10
C GLY A 279 13.82 37.70 0.11
N LEU A 280 12.62 37.66 0.69
CA LEU A 280 11.80 36.45 0.79
C LEU A 280 10.96 36.30 -0.48
N ALA A 281 11.47 35.55 -1.45
CA ALA A 281 10.72 35.21 -2.66
C ALA A 281 9.65 34.15 -2.33
N ARG A 282 8.37 34.43 -2.66
CA ARG A 282 7.34 33.38 -2.63
C ARG A 282 7.63 32.34 -3.72
N PRO A 283 7.51 31.03 -3.43
CA PRO A 283 7.61 30.00 -4.46
C PRO A 283 6.49 30.24 -5.50
N LEU A 284 6.81 30.09 -6.79
CA LEU A 284 5.90 30.38 -7.90
C LEU A 284 4.56 29.61 -7.79
N LEU A 285 4.54 28.50 -7.05
CA LEU A 285 3.39 27.60 -6.87
C LEU A 285 2.96 27.46 -5.40
N ALA A 286 3.03 28.53 -4.60
CA ALA A 286 2.60 28.53 -3.19
C ALA A 286 1.17 28.00 -2.94
N LYS A 287 0.28 28.03 -3.94
CA LYS A 287 -1.07 27.45 -3.87
C LYS A 287 -1.10 25.92 -3.88
N TYR A 288 -0.06 25.30 -4.43
CA TYR A 288 0.03 23.86 -4.63
C TYR A 288 1.05 23.20 -3.72
N ASP A 289 1.92 23.97 -3.06
CA ASP A 289 2.84 23.42 -2.05
C ASP A 289 2.07 22.65 -0.96
N ASP A 290 0.89 23.15 -0.57
CA ASP A 290 0.01 22.48 0.41
C ASP A 290 -0.62 21.17 -0.13
N GLU A 291 -0.70 20.97 -1.45
CA GLU A 291 -1.24 19.74 -2.07
C GLU A 291 -0.15 18.73 -2.45
N ILE A 292 0.98 19.22 -2.94
CA ILE A 292 2.10 18.44 -3.44
C ILE A 292 2.96 17.92 -2.28
N ASP A 293 3.21 18.78 -1.30
CA ASP A 293 4.13 18.53 -0.19
C ASP A 293 3.39 18.49 1.16
N LYS A 294 2.19 17.89 1.20
CA LYS A 294 1.33 17.78 2.41
C LYS A 294 2.11 17.41 3.67
N ASP A 295 2.95 16.39 3.55
CA ASP A 295 3.68 15.84 4.70
C ASP A 295 4.98 16.59 5.00
N LYS A 296 5.45 17.50 4.13
CA LYS A 296 6.77 18.12 4.30
C LYS A 296 6.82 19.09 5.47
N SER A 297 5.73 19.81 5.71
CA SER A 297 5.63 20.71 6.85
C SER A 297 5.58 19.91 8.16
N ASP A 298 4.78 18.85 8.20
CA ASP A 298 4.63 18.00 9.38
C ASP A 298 5.90 17.16 9.65
N LYS A 299 6.63 16.74 8.60
CA LYS A 299 7.96 16.10 8.69
C LYS A 299 9.09 17.06 9.07
N LYS A 300 8.88 18.38 9.02
CA LYS A 300 9.86 19.37 9.51
C LYS A 300 9.64 19.77 10.96
N LYS A 301 8.40 19.68 11.44
CA LYS A 301 8.03 20.08 12.80
C LYS A 301 8.31 18.98 13.82
N GLY A 302 8.59 19.40 15.05
CA GLY A 302 8.85 18.50 16.17
C GLY A 302 10.30 18.06 16.35
N PHE A 303 10.51 17.22 17.36
CA PHE A 303 11.82 16.90 17.93
C PHE A 303 11.94 15.41 18.28
N ARG A 304 13.16 14.93 18.57
CA ARG A 304 13.41 13.54 18.98
C ARG A 304 13.68 13.46 20.48
N ILE A 305 13.10 12.45 21.13
CA ILE A 305 13.25 12.25 22.57
C ILE A 305 14.66 11.72 22.87
N GLY A 306 15.35 12.33 23.84
CA GLY A 306 16.67 11.90 24.31
C GLY A 306 17.84 12.30 23.41
N ASP A 307 17.61 13.25 22.51
CA ASP A 307 18.62 13.96 21.73
C ASP A 307 18.59 15.45 22.14
N ASP A 308 19.22 15.76 23.27
CA ASP A 308 19.19 17.09 23.89
C ASP A 308 19.81 18.16 22.98
N ASP A 309 20.84 17.80 22.20
CA ASP A 309 21.46 18.69 21.21
C ASP A 309 20.45 19.15 20.14
N SER A 310 19.57 18.25 19.71
CA SER A 310 18.52 18.57 18.73
C SER A 310 17.44 19.49 19.30
N ILE A 311 17.19 19.41 20.60
CA ILE A 311 16.21 20.23 21.32
C ILE A 311 16.78 21.65 21.50
N GLU A 312 18.03 21.76 21.94
CA GLU A 312 18.70 23.04 22.11
C GLU A 312 18.88 23.79 20.79
N ALA A 313 19.20 23.09 19.70
CA ALA A 313 19.30 23.70 18.37
C ALA A 313 17.96 24.29 17.89
N ASN A 314 16.83 23.59 18.12
CA ASN A 314 15.51 24.11 17.77
C ASN A 314 15.11 25.34 18.60
N ASN A 315 15.52 25.40 19.88
CA ASN A 315 15.28 26.57 20.74
C ASN A 315 16.18 27.76 20.38
N ALA A 316 17.39 27.51 19.87
CA ALA A 316 18.37 28.53 19.51
C ALA A 316 18.09 29.24 18.17
N ASP A 317 17.25 28.66 17.31
CA ASP A 317 16.85 29.24 16.01
C ASP A 317 15.91 30.46 16.14
N TYR A 318 15.51 30.84 17.36
CA TYR A 318 14.97 32.18 17.65
C TYR A 318 16.11 33.13 18.05
N PRO A 319 16.70 33.91 17.11
CA PRO A 319 17.71 34.87 17.49
C PRO A 319 17.05 35.94 18.37
N LEU A 320 17.59 36.14 19.58
CA LEU A 320 17.32 37.29 20.44
C LEU A 320 17.74 38.58 19.73
N THR A 321 16.97 39.04 18.75
CA THR A 321 17.16 40.29 18.01
C THR A 321 16.22 41.38 18.51
N LEU A 322 15.98 41.45 19.82
CA LEU A 322 15.32 42.60 20.43
C LEU A 322 15.91 42.85 21.82
N LEU A 323 17.04 43.55 21.88
CA LEU A 323 17.44 44.44 22.98
C LEU A 323 18.81 45.09 22.69
N SER A 324 18.87 45.99 21.72
CA SER A 324 19.91 47.02 21.67
C SER A 324 19.35 48.32 21.08
N PHE A 325 18.27 48.83 21.69
CA PHE A 325 17.96 50.26 21.59
C PHE A 325 18.97 51.00 22.47
N SER A 326 20.15 51.26 21.90
CA SER A 326 21.11 52.20 22.47
C SER A 326 20.53 53.59 22.34
N LEU A 327 20.27 54.23 23.49
CA LEU A 327 20.24 55.68 23.63
C LEU A 327 21.40 56.29 22.82
N HIS A 328 21.10 57.31 22.02
CA HIS A 328 21.84 58.57 21.91
C HIS A 328 20.85 59.68 21.59
#